data_AF-A0A368NGD6-F1
#
_entry.id   AF-A0A368NGD6-F1
#
_cell.length_a   1.000
_cell.length_b   1.000
_cell.length_c   1.000
_cell.angle_alpha   90.00
_cell.angle_beta   90.00
_cell.angle_gamma   90.00
#
_symmetry.space_group_name_H-M   'P 1'
#
loop_
_entity.id
_entity.type
_entity.pdbx_description
1 polymer ?
#
loop_
_entity_poly.entity_id
_entity_poly.type
_entity_poly.pdbx_seq_one_letter_code
_entity_poly.pdbx_strand_id
1 'polypeptide(L)'
;MANLSDVFKYISHFRHAGHQVGRKVGDMLEVLTYAAIARDNNMLARLHVEPKLHGHSDAGHKVEFILLENESFDDDGNPNVINGGAITNPSEVISFIECKKVGVEQTINGPFKKKFKKNGSNKNYLMPYNEDYVISFAPRGQEKHTYTVKFSKDNKINITRLERPDFLFSEEIGEDHRIIFALSDDYESTVISNNSSLRMYEPTLHKCKILEIYGSTDDNVIALLNDCLSGPQTPEKAKQSSFVALDVRKKRFDSCDKRGGESEMPSVLVMTEFAHWEEKSQNMIRAYIDMNFVVGDSIIVEAFELFEERFGADFYNKITKENFEKSTEVRELAIEVVNRHDGLIFRDIEDGELKKFAIQNDKFIATS
;
A
#
# COMPACT_ATOMS: atom_id res chain seq x y z
N MET A 1 10.27 13.88 -7.17
CA MET A 1 11.25 12.98 -6.54
C MET A 1 10.47 11.89 -5.82
N ALA A 2 10.95 10.64 -5.83
CA ALA A 2 10.24 9.54 -5.20
C ALA A 2 10.51 9.49 -3.70
N ASN A 3 9.48 9.70 -2.88
CA ASN A 3 9.51 9.51 -1.43
C ASN A 3 8.84 8.17 -1.07
N LEU A 4 9.17 7.62 0.10
CA LEU A 4 8.47 6.48 0.68
C LEU A 4 7.16 6.95 1.32
N SER A 5 6.09 6.19 1.09
CA SER A 5 4.75 6.42 1.67
C SER A 5 4.80 6.45 3.20
N ASP A 6 4.05 7.35 3.83
CA ASP A 6 3.98 7.44 5.30
C ASP A 6 3.28 6.23 5.91
N VAL A 7 2.42 5.53 5.15
CA VAL A 7 1.87 4.24 5.56
C VAL A 7 3.00 3.26 5.89
N PHE A 8 4.15 3.34 5.18
CA PHE A 8 5.33 2.53 5.50
C PHE A 8 5.86 2.76 6.90
N LYS A 9 5.91 4.02 7.37
CA LYS A 9 6.33 4.34 8.74
C LYS A 9 5.47 3.59 9.74
N TYR A 10 4.15 3.62 9.54
CA TYR A 10 3.19 2.96 10.41
C TYR A 10 3.34 1.44 10.45
N ILE A 11 3.32 0.83 9.28
CA ILE A 11 3.29 -0.63 9.12
C ILE A 11 4.65 -1.29 9.38
N SER A 12 5.76 -0.57 9.20
CA SER A 12 7.11 -1.08 9.51
C SER A 12 7.25 -1.43 10.99
N HIS A 13 6.44 -0.82 11.87
CA HIS A 13 6.40 -1.12 13.29
C HIS A 13 6.12 -2.60 13.57
N PHE A 14 5.26 -3.24 12.78
CA PHE A 14 4.84 -4.63 12.97
C PHE A 14 5.85 -5.67 12.49
N ARG A 15 6.97 -5.24 11.87
CA ARG A 15 8.08 -6.13 11.45
C ARG A 15 7.67 -7.29 10.52
N HIS A 16 6.57 -7.14 9.79
CA HIS A 16 6.17 -8.10 8.77
C HIS A 16 7.01 -7.94 7.50
N ALA A 17 7.11 -9.01 6.70
CA ALA A 17 7.81 -8.95 5.43
C ALA A 17 7.11 -7.94 4.48
N GLY A 18 7.89 -7.21 3.67
CA GLY A 18 7.36 -6.12 2.83
C GLY A 18 6.16 -6.50 1.94
N HIS A 19 6.04 -7.74 1.46
CA HIS A 19 4.87 -8.18 0.68
C HIS A 19 3.61 -8.38 1.53
N GLN A 20 3.74 -8.82 2.78
CA GLN A 20 2.62 -8.99 3.71
C GLN A 20 2.05 -7.62 4.10
N VAL A 21 2.97 -6.70 4.38
CA VAL A 21 2.73 -5.28 4.61
C VAL A 21 2.08 -4.61 3.39
N GLY A 22 2.62 -4.89 2.22
CA GLY A 22 2.06 -4.55 0.92
C GLY A 22 0.60 -4.93 0.83
N ARG A 23 0.27 -6.19 1.09
CA ARG A 23 -1.08 -6.73 1.00
C ARG A 23 -2.07 -6.08 1.97
N LYS A 24 -1.72 -5.94 3.25
CA LYS A 24 -2.71 -5.54 4.26
C LYS A 24 -3.26 -4.12 4.09
N VAL A 25 -2.43 -3.19 3.63
CA VAL A 25 -2.93 -1.84 3.31
C VAL A 25 -3.81 -1.87 2.05
N GLY A 26 -3.58 -2.83 1.14
CA GLY A 26 -4.50 -3.08 0.02
C GLY A 26 -5.85 -3.56 0.53
N ASP A 27 -5.83 -4.51 1.47
CA ASP A 27 -7.06 -4.93 2.16
C ASP A 27 -7.74 -3.73 2.85
N MET A 28 -6.98 -2.81 3.48
CA MET A 28 -7.55 -1.60 4.09
C MET A 28 -8.14 -0.64 3.05
N LEU A 29 -7.44 -0.41 1.93
CA LEU A 29 -7.95 0.41 0.82
C LEU A 29 -9.28 -0.14 0.29
N GLU A 30 -9.36 -1.46 0.12
CA GLU A 30 -10.58 -2.15 -0.30
C GLU A 30 -11.69 -2.01 0.75
N VAL A 31 -11.39 -2.18 2.04
CA VAL A 31 -12.35 -2.00 3.13
C VAL A 31 -12.89 -0.56 3.20
N LEU A 32 -12.03 0.45 3.06
CA LEU A 32 -12.47 1.85 3.05
C LEU A 32 -13.27 2.20 1.79
N THR A 33 -12.90 1.63 0.64
CA THR A 33 -13.66 1.79 -0.60
C THR A 33 -15.05 1.15 -0.47
N TYR A 34 -15.12 -0.05 0.10
CA TYR A 34 -16.39 -0.70 0.40
C TYR A 34 -17.22 0.11 1.40
N ALA A 35 -16.60 0.62 2.47
CA ALA A 35 -17.26 1.50 3.43
C ALA A 35 -17.84 2.76 2.76
N ALA A 36 -17.11 3.37 1.83
CA ALA A 36 -17.59 4.54 1.10
C ALA A 36 -18.83 4.24 0.22
N ILE A 37 -18.87 3.07 -0.42
CA ILE A 37 -20.03 2.59 -1.19
C ILE A 37 -21.20 2.28 -0.24
N ALA A 38 -20.93 1.60 0.87
CA ALA A 38 -21.95 1.13 1.82
C ALA A 38 -22.64 2.25 2.62
N ARG A 39 -22.15 3.49 2.52
CA ARG A 39 -22.81 4.69 3.11
C ARG A 39 -24.10 5.05 2.39
N ASP A 40 -24.27 4.62 1.15
CA ASP A 40 -25.48 4.87 0.36
C ASP A 40 -26.16 3.53 0.04
N ASN A 41 -27.35 3.31 0.58
CA ASN A 41 -28.14 2.11 0.31
C ASN A 41 -28.42 1.93 -1.19
N ASN A 42 -28.52 3.03 -1.94
CA ASN A 42 -28.73 3.01 -3.38
C ASN A 42 -27.53 2.39 -4.12
N MET A 43 -26.32 2.74 -3.70
CA MET A 43 -25.09 2.14 -4.19
C MET A 43 -24.94 0.70 -3.71
N LEU A 44 -25.20 0.46 -2.42
CA LEU A 44 -25.03 -0.85 -1.80
C LEU A 44 -25.97 -1.89 -2.43
N ALA A 45 -27.20 -1.51 -2.79
CA ALA A 45 -28.17 -2.39 -3.45
C ALA A 45 -27.77 -2.75 -4.88
N ARG A 46 -26.84 -2.01 -5.50
CA ARG A 46 -26.29 -2.29 -6.83
C ARG A 46 -24.96 -3.05 -6.76
N LEU A 47 -24.44 -3.30 -5.57
CA LEU A 47 -23.07 -3.76 -5.39
C LEU A 47 -22.90 -5.26 -5.60
N HIS A 48 -21.91 -5.60 -6.42
CA HIS A 48 -21.37 -6.94 -6.60
C HIS A 48 -19.88 -6.95 -6.24
N VAL A 49 -19.51 -7.71 -5.21
CA VAL A 49 -18.17 -7.80 -4.63
C VAL A 49 -17.39 -8.98 -5.22
N GLU A 50 -16.17 -8.74 -5.65
CA GLU A 50 -15.24 -9.73 -6.21
C GLU A 50 -15.74 -10.63 -7.38
N PRO A 51 -16.62 -10.18 -8.30
CA PRO A 51 -17.02 -10.99 -9.45
C PRO A 51 -15.89 -11.15 -10.49
N LYS A 52 -16.04 -12.17 -11.35
CA LYS A 52 -15.31 -12.23 -12.63
C LYS A 52 -16.05 -11.44 -13.70
N LEU A 53 -15.51 -10.32 -14.14
CA LEU A 53 -16.03 -9.54 -15.27
C LEU A 53 -15.37 -9.99 -16.57
N HIS A 54 -16.18 -10.53 -17.50
CA HIS A 54 -15.63 -11.03 -18.77
C HIS A 54 -15.53 -9.92 -19.81
N GLY A 55 -14.32 -9.70 -20.32
CA GLY A 55 -14.06 -8.80 -21.45
C GLY A 55 -14.16 -9.49 -22.82
N HIS A 56 -13.71 -8.78 -23.86
CA HIS A 56 -13.78 -9.22 -25.26
C HIS A 56 -12.91 -10.45 -25.52
N SER A 57 -11.80 -10.58 -24.79
CA SER A 57 -10.89 -11.72 -24.86
C SER A 57 -11.43 -13.02 -24.24
N ASP A 58 -12.67 -13.02 -23.74
CA ASP A 58 -13.29 -14.05 -22.89
C ASP A 58 -12.57 -14.28 -21.54
N ALA A 59 -11.53 -13.51 -21.23
CA ALA A 59 -10.90 -13.54 -19.92
C ALA A 59 -11.85 -13.01 -18.84
N GLY A 60 -12.06 -13.81 -17.78
CA GLY A 60 -12.78 -13.39 -16.58
C GLY A 60 -11.85 -12.67 -15.61
N HIS A 61 -11.87 -11.35 -15.63
CA HIS A 61 -11.07 -10.50 -14.75
C HIS A 61 -11.70 -10.42 -13.37
N LYS A 62 -10.96 -10.76 -12.31
CA LYS A 62 -11.45 -10.57 -10.94
C LYS A 62 -11.39 -9.07 -10.62
N VAL A 63 -12.55 -8.44 -10.47
CA VAL A 63 -12.68 -7.01 -10.16
C VAL A 63 -13.18 -6.84 -8.73
N GLU A 64 -12.73 -5.82 -8.01
CA GLU A 64 -13.03 -5.72 -6.58
C GLU A 64 -14.48 -5.34 -6.30
N PHE A 65 -15.01 -4.37 -7.03
CA PHE A 65 -16.41 -3.94 -6.91
C PHE A 65 -17.01 -3.65 -8.27
N ILE A 66 -18.26 -4.04 -8.46
CA ILE A 66 -19.08 -3.69 -9.63
C ILE A 66 -20.38 -3.10 -9.13
N LEU A 67 -20.81 -2.00 -9.74
CA LEU A 67 -22.14 -1.44 -9.56
C LEU A 67 -22.98 -1.82 -10.77
N LEU A 68 -24.13 -2.44 -10.51
CA LEU A 68 -25.10 -2.87 -11.52
C LEU A 68 -26.17 -1.79 -11.74
N GLU A 69 -26.85 -1.86 -12.88
CA GLU A 69 -27.97 -0.96 -13.21
C GLU A 69 -29.14 -1.17 -12.25
N ASN A 70 -29.47 -2.44 -11.97
CA ASN A 70 -30.61 -2.82 -11.14
C ASN A 70 -30.25 -2.92 -9.66
N GLU A 71 -31.17 -2.47 -8.82
CA GLU A 71 -31.12 -2.65 -7.37
C GLU A 71 -31.52 -4.07 -6.97
N SER A 72 -30.85 -4.59 -5.95
CA SER A 72 -31.20 -5.83 -5.27
C SER A 72 -31.43 -5.56 -3.79
N PHE A 73 -32.63 -5.87 -3.32
CA PHE A 73 -33.00 -5.85 -1.91
C PHE A 73 -33.51 -7.23 -1.49
N ASP A 74 -33.32 -7.57 -0.22
CA ASP A 74 -33.97 -8.72 0.40
C ASP A 74 -35.45 -8.43 0.74
N ASP A 75 -36.15 -9.44 1.24
CA ASP A 75 -37.58 -9.34 1.59
C ASP A 75 -37.85 -8.32 2.72
N ASP A 76 -36.82 -7.99 3.52
CA ASP A 76 -36.87 -7.01 4.61
C ASP A 76 -36.52 -5.58 4.14
N GLY A 77 -36.23 -5.40 2.85
CA GLY A 77 -35.87 -4.11 2.24
C GLY A 77 -34.42 -3.69 2.48
N ASN A 78 -33.54 -4.61 2.91
CA ASN A 78 -32.12 -4.33 3.05
C ASN A 78 -31.38 -4.61 1.73
N PRO A 79 -30.35 -3.81 1.39
CA PRO A 79 -29.51 -4.08 0.23
C PRO A 79 -28.93 -5.49 0.23
N ASN A 80 -29.13 -6.23 -0.86
CA ASN A 80 -28.61 -7.57 -1.04
C ASN A 80 -27.32 -7.55 -1.86
N VAL A 81 -26.17 -7.61 -1.18
CA VAL A 81 -24.85 -7.60 -1.83
C VAL A 81 -24.52 -8.98 -2.40
N ILE A 82 -24.14 -9.03 -3.67
CA ILE A 82 -23.74 -10.27 -4.36
C ILE A 82 -22.23 -10.48 -4.19
N ASN A 83 -21.81 -11.70 -3.88
CA ASN A 83 -20.40 -12.07 -3.70
C ASN A 83 -19.92 -13.10 -4.73
N GLY A 84 -18.78 -12.84 -5.37
CA GLY A 84 -18.15 -13.77 -6.31
C GLY A 84 -18.95 -13.98 -7.60
N GLY A 85 -18.86 -15.15 -8.23
CA GLY A 85 -19.59 -15.41 -9.49
C GLY A 85 -18.96 -14.75 -10.73
N ALA A 86 -19.74 -14.61 -11.80
CA ALA A 86 -19.26 -14.09 -13.08
C ALA A 86 -20.32 -13.23 -13.78
N ILE A 87 -19.86 -12.14 -14.40
CA ILE A 87 -20.66 -11.25 -15.24
C ILE A 87 -20.15 -11.39 -16.68
N THR A 88 -20.94 -12.05 -17.51
CA THR A 88 -20.59 -12.29 -18.92
C THR A 88 -21.09 -11.19 -19.85
N ASN A 89 -22.12 -10.46 -19.43
CA ASN A 89 -22.71 -9.35 -20.18
C ASN A 89 -22.45 -8.02 -19.45
N PRO A 90 -21.57 -7.15 -19.96
CA PRO A 90 -21.24 -5.89 -19.31
C PRO A 90 -22.31 -4.80 -19.52
N SER A 91 -23.42 -5.06 -20.22
CA SER A 91 -24.46 -4.05 -20.43
C SER A 91 -25.15 -3.62 -19.12
N GLU A 92 -25.22 -4.52 -18.15
CA GLU A 92 -25.86 -4.29 -16.84
C GLU A 92 -24.92 -3.59 -15.84
N VAL A 93 -23.67 -3.29 -16.22
CA VAL A 93 -22.67 -2.71 -15.33
C VAL A 93 -22.67 -1.19 -15.45
N ILE A 94 -22.99 -0.43 -14.41
CA ILE A 94 -22.91 1.05 -14.48
C ILE A 94 -21.54 1.58 -14.07
N SER A 95 -20.73 0.79 -13.36
CA SER A 95 -19.32 1.07 -13.08
C SER A 95 -18.61 -0.16 -12.55
N PHE A 96 -17.29 -0.23 -12.72
CA PHE A 96 -16.46 -1.22 -12.03
C PHE A 96 -15.22 -0.55 -11.45
N ILE A 97 -14.85 -0.97 -10.25
CA ILE A 97 -13.83 -0.34 -9.42
C ILE A 97 -12.75 -1.37 -9.10
N GLU A 98 -11.51 -1.03 -9.44
CA GLU A 98 -10.33 -1.75 -8.99
C GLU A 98 -9.60 -0.99 -7.89
N CYS A 99 -9.24 -1.68 -6.82
CA CYS A 99 -8.38 -1.15 -5.77
C CYS A 99 -6.97 -1.70 -5.98
N LYS A 100 -6.00 -0.81 -6.22
CA LYS A 100 -4.59 -1.20 -6.34
C LYS A 100 -3.76 -0.42 -5.34
N LYS A 101 -3.25 -1.12 -4.34
CA LYS A 101 -2.39 -0.50 -3.35
C LYS A 101 -0.93 -0.52 -3.73
N VAL A 102 -0.32 0.64 -3.54
CA VAL A 102 1.09 0.96 -3.73
C VAL A 102 1.81 0.82 -2.41
N GLY A 103 2.54 -0.28 -2.25
CA GLY A 103 3.26 -0.57 -1.01
C GLY A 103 4.74 -0.34 -1.15
N VAL A 104 5.37 0.18 -0.08
CA VAL A 104 6.82 0.11 0.06
C VAL A 104 7.27 -1.35 0.09
N GLU A 105 8.24 -1.68 -0.75
CA GLU A 105 8.85 -3.01 -0.83
C GLU A 105 10.14 -3.03 -0.03
N GLN A 106 10.36 -4.09 0.74
CA GLN A 106 11.65 -4.36 1.37
C GLN A 106 12.37 -5.44 0.57
N THR A 107 13.55 -5.10 0.07
CA THR A 107 14.38 -6.03 -0.71
C THR A 107 15.75 -6.18 -0.07
N ILE A 108 16.31 -7.38 -0.10
CA ILE A 108 17.64 -7.64 0.48
C ILE A 108 18.68 -6.77 -0.24
N ASN A 109 19.45 -6.00 0.51
CA ASN A 109 20.48 -5.13 -0.03
C ASN A 109 21.52 -5.94 -0.82
N GLY A 110 21.68 -5.60 -2.10
CA GLY A 110 22.53 -6.34 -3.04
C GLY A 110 24.00 -6.42 -2.62
N PRO A 111 24.66 -5.30 -2.27
CA PRO A 111 26.02 -5.31 -1.71
C PRO A 111 26.17 -6.17 -0.46
N PHE A 112 25.22 -6.07 0.49
CA PHE A 112 25.22 -6.88 1.72
C PHE A 112 25.19 -8.38 1.40
N LYS A 113 24.26 -8.79 0.53
CA LYS A 113 24.12 -10.18 0.04
C LYS A 113 25.38 -10.71 -0.64
N LYS A 114 26.11 -9.86 -1.36
CA LYS A 114 27.36 -10.26 -2.04
C LYS A 114 28.53 -10.39 -1.07
N LYS A 115 28.56 -9.58 -0.02
CA LYS A 115 29.67 -9.55 0.93
C LYS A 115 29.62 -10.70 1.93
N PHE A 116 28.44 -10.99 2.48
CA PHE A 116 28.30 -11.92 3.59
C PHE A 116 27.78 -13.30 3.15
N LYS A 117 28.21 -14.33 3.89
CA LYS A 117 27.79 -15.72 3.63
C LYS A 117 26.36 -15.91 4.12
N LYS A 118 25.52 -16.55 3.30
CA LYS A 118 24.16 -16.92 3.70
C LYS A 118 24.19 -17.95 4.84
N ASN A 119 23.33 -17.78 5.84
CA ASN A 119 23.20 -18.71 6.96
C ASN A 119 22.26 -19.86 6.60
N GLY A 120 22.84 -20.92 6.02
CA GLY A 120 22.09 -22.11 5.60
C GLY A 120 21.02 -21.83 4.53
N SER A 121 19.83 -22.42 4.69
CA SER A 121 18.69 -22.22 3.78
C SER A 121 17.94 -20.91 4.04
N ASN A 122 18.10 -20.31 5.23
CA ASN A 122 17.39 -19.12 5.69
C ASN A 122 17.80 -17.85 4.92
N LYS A 123 16.91 -16.84 4.84
CA LYS A 123 17.16 -15.58 4.12
C LYS A 123 18.04 -14.57 4.89
N ASN A 124 18.82 -15.01 5.88
CA ASN A 124 19.74 -14.17 6.67
C ASN A 124 21.22 -14.52 6.39
N TYR A 125 22.12 -13.65 6.84
CA TYR A 125 23.55 -13.69 6.51
C TYR A 125 24.42 -13.61 7.76
N LEU A 126 25.61 -14.19 7.69
CA LEU A 126 26.61 -14.21 8.75
C LEU A 126 27.55 -13.02 8.56
N MET A 127 27.47 -12.04 9.45
CA MET A 127 28.38 -10.89 9.51
C MET A 127 29.41 -11.12 10.62
N PRO A 128 30.71 -11.23 10.30
CA PRO A 128 31.75 -11.47 11.30
C PRO A 128 31.86 -10.34 12.32
N TYR A 129 32.17 -10.69 13.56
CA TYR A 129 32.54 -9.68 14.56
C TYR A 129 33.81 -8.95 14.15
N ASN A 130 33.88 -7.69 14.57
CA ASN A 130 34.95 -6.73 14.33
C ASN A 130 35.19 -6.38 12.85
N GLU A 131 34.32 -6.82 11.94
CA GLU A 131 34.35 -6.44 10.55
C GLU A 131 33.45 -5.23 10.27
N ASP A 132 33.99 -4.26 9.53
CA ASP A 132 33.27 -3.06 9.16
C ASP A 132 32.37 -3.31 7.94
N TYR A 133 31.14 -2.82 8.00
CA TYR A 133 30.23 -2.77 6.86
C TYR A 133 29.75 -1.34 6.62
N VAL A 134 29.75 -0.91 5.36
CA VAL A 134 29.37 0.45 4.99
C VAL A 134 27.93 0.49 4.49
N ILE A 135 27.12 1.33 5.13
CA ILE A 135 25.78 1.68 4.67
C ILE A 135 25.80 3.15 4.25
N SER A 136 25.50 3.44 2.99
CA SER A 136 25.47 4.83 2.50
C SER A 136 24.18 5.21 1.81
N PHE A 137 23.83 6.49 1.89
CA PHE A 137 22.87 7.16 1.01
C PHE A 137 23.60 8.16 0.11
N ALA A 138 23.33 8.10 -1.19
CA ALA A 138 23.84 9.04 -2.18
C ALA A 138 22.66 9.65 -2.96
N PRO A 139 21.91 10.60 -2.38
CA PRO A 139 20.91 11.37 -3.10
C PRO A 139 21.53 12.19 -4.25
N ARG A 140 20.82 12.33 -5.36
CA ARG A 140 21.36 12.99 -6.56
C ARG A 140 21.49 14.49 -6.33
N GLY A 141 22.70 15.04 -6.51
CA GLY A 141 22.96 16.48 -6.35
C GLY A 141 23.01 16.95 -4.90
N GLN A 142 23.11 16.02 -3.95
CA GLN A 142 23.11 16.28 -2.52
C GLN A 142 24.28 15.55 -1.84
N GLU A 143 24.54 15.87 -0.58
CA GLU A 143 25.64 15.25 0.18
C GLU A 143 25.43 13.74 0.35
N LYS A 144 26.53 12.99 0.36
CA LYS A 144 26.53 11.56 0.61
C LYS A 144 26.63 11.31 2.12
N HIS A 145 25.70 10.54 2.68
CA HIS A 145 25.77 10.09 4.07
C HIS A 145 26.34 8.68 4.13
N THR A 146 27.37 8.46 4.96
CA THR A 146 28.08 7.18 5.01
C THR A 146 28.23 6.71 6.45
N TYR A 147 27.56 5.61 6.78
CA TYR A 147 27.64 4.93 8.07
C TYR A 147 28.58 3.74 7.99
N THR A 148 29.46 3.60 8.98
CA THR A 148 30.24 2.39 9.20
C THR A 148 29.65 1.64 10.37
N VAL A 149 29.20 0.41 10.11
CA VAL A 149 28.58 -0.50 11.08
C VAL A 149 29.59 -1.57 11.47
N LYS A 150 29.76 -1.79 12.76
CA LYS A 150 30.66 -2.82 13.30
C LYS A 150 30.01 -3.51 14.49
N PHE A 151 30.00 -4.84 14.49
CA PHE A 151 29.58 -5.64 15.64
C PHE A 151 30.80 -6.05 16.46
N SER A 152 30.70 -6.06 17.78
CA SER A 152 31.74 -6.55 18.69
C SER A 152 31.32 -7.82 19.42
N LYS A 153 32.30 -8.62 19.87
CA LYS A 153 32.06 -9.93 20.51
C LYS A 153 31.28 -9.84 21.83
N ASP A 154 31.18 -8.66 22.44
CA ASP A 154 30.34 -8.37 23.60
C ASP A 154 28.88 -8.06 23.22
N ASN A 155 28.43 -8.50 22.03
CA ASN A 155 27.09 -8.26 21.50
C ASN A 155 26.71 -6.78 21.49
N LYS A 156 27.61 -5.92 21.00
CA LYS A 156 27.28 -4.51 20.72
C LYS A 156 27.37 -4.20 19.25
N ILE A 157 26.53 -3.28 18.81
CA ILE A 157 26.66 -2.60 17.52
C ILE A 157 27.24 -1.21 17.76
N ASN A 158 28.25 -0.86 16.97
CA ASN A 158 28.78 0.49 16.91
C ASN A 158 28.59 1.02 15.49
N ILE A 159 28.04 2.22 15.39
CA ILE A 159 27.78 2.91 14.12
C ILE A 159 28.41 4.30 14.20
N THR A 160 29.32 4.58 13.27
CA THR A 160 29.94 5.90 13.11
C THR A 160 29.54 6.51 11.77
N ARG A 161 29.70 7.83 11.63
CA ARG A 161 29.47 8.55 10.37
C ARG A 161 30.77 9.13 9.84
N LEU A 162 31.02 8.95 8.55
CA LEU A 162 32.22 9.49 7.91
C LEU A 162 32.22 11.02 7.92
N GLU A 163 31.07 11.61 7.67
CA GLU A 163 30.86 13.05 7.57
C GLU A 163 30.75 13.77 8.94
N ARG A 164 30.53 13.02 10.03
CA ARG A 164 30.43 13.53 11.40
C ARG A 164 31.27 12.65 12.32
N PRO A 165 32.58 12.92 12.47
CA PRO A 165 33.50 12.07 13.23
C PRO A 165 33.16 11.94 14.73
N ASP A 166 32.41 12.90 15.27
CA ASP A 166 31.88 12.93 16.63
C ASP A 166 30.63 12.07 16.81
N PHE A 167 29.98 11.65 15.72
CA PHE A 167 28.83 10.77 15.78
C PHE A 167 29.25 9.34 16.15
N LEU A 168 28.74 8.88 17.28
CA LEU A 168 28.80 7.50 17.71
C LEU A 168 27.41 7.06 18.18
N PHE A 169 26.87 6.06 17.51
CA PHE A 169 25.72 5.30 17.98
C PHE A 169 26.21 3.94 18.47
N SER A 170 25.84 3.57 19.69
CA SER A 170 26.22 2.29 20.29
C SER A 170 25.03 1.72 21.06
N GLU A 171 24.72 0.45 20.83
CA GLU A 171 23.62 -0.25 21.49
C GLU A 171 24.01 -1.72 21.73
N GLU A 172 23.51 -2.31 22.81
CA GLU A 172 23.56 -3.75 23.01
C GLU A 172 22.55 -4.44 22.09
N ILE A 173 22.99 -5.48 21.39
CA ILE A 173 22.17 -6.22 20.44
C ILE A 173 21.73 -7.55 21.04
N GLY A 174 20.47 -7.90 20.78
CA GLY A 174 19.87 -9.17 21.17
C GLY A 174 19.26 -9.90 19.98
N GLU A 175 18.54 -10.98 20.26
CA GLU A 175 17.65 -11.58 19.28
C GLU A 175 16.54 -10.61 18.88
N ASP A 176 16.10 -10.68 17.63
CA ASP A 176 15.09 -9.81 17.02
C ASP A 176 15.37 -8.31 17.22
N HIS A 177 16.63 -7.90 17.16
CA HIS A 177 17.01 -6.50 17.27
C HIS A 177 16.98 -5.81 15.91
N ARG A 178 16.57 -4.54 15.85
CA ARG A 178 16.43 -3.79 14.59
C ARG A 178 17.03 -2.40 14.67
N ILE A 179 17.85 -2.03 13.70
CA ILE A 179 18.36 -0.67 13.52
C ILE A 179 17.91 -0.12 12.18
N ILE A 180 17.38 1.11 12.18
CA ILE A 180 16.86 1.75 10.96
C ILE A 180 17.74 2.93 10.59
N PHE A 181 18.14 2.99 9.33
CA PHE A 181 18.82 4.13 8.72
C PHE A 181 17.79 4.87 7.87
N ALA A 182 17.49 6.11 8.23
CA ALA A 182 16.49 6.92 7.56
C ALA A 182 17.15 8.14 6.90
N LEU A 183 16.68 8.50 5.71
CA LEU A 183 17.01 9.73 5.01
C LEU A 183 15.69 10.48 4.76
N SER A 184 15.58 11.73 5.22
CA SER A 184 14.41 12.56 4.97
C SER A 184 14.39 13.10 3.53
N ASP A 185 13.24 13.65 3.14
CA ASP A 185 13.05 14.48 1.94
C ASP A 185 13.90 15.76 1.94
N ASP A 186 14.23 16.29 3.12
CA ASP A 186 15.22 17.37 3.30
C ASP A 186 16.68 16.89 3.26
N TYR A 187 16.92 15.62 2.94
CA TYR A 187 18.25 15.00 2.88
C TYR A 187 19.01 14.94 4.21
N GLU A 188 18.32 15.06 5.34
CA GLU A 188 18.91 14.76 6.63
C GLU A 188 18.86 13.25 6.89
N SER A 189 19.99 12.69 7.34
CA SER A 189 20.13 11.25 7.57
C SER A 189 20.29 10.96 9.05
N THR A 190 19.58 9.96 9.57
CA THR A 190 19.59 9.56 10.97
C THR A 190 19.60 8.04 11.17
N VAL A 191 19.98 7.62 12.37
CA VAL A 191 19.91 6.23 12.85
C VAL A 191 18.86 6.16 13.95
N ILE A 192 17.92 5.23 13.82
CA ILE A 192 16.82 5.01 14.77
C ILE A 192 17.07 3.66 15.45
N SER A 193 17.08 3.69 16.78
CA SER A 193 17.35 2.53 17.65
C SER A 193 16.24 1.49 17.64
N ASN A 194 16.50 0.32 18.22
CA ASN A 194 15.53 -0.77 18.31
C ASN A 194 14.29 -0.42 19.13
N ASN A 195 14.46 0.40 20.17
CA ASN A 195 13.38 0.85 21.04
C ASN A 195 12.61 2.05 20.48
N SER A 196 12.97 2.50 19.28
CA SER A 196 12.30 3.59 18.57
C SER A 196 11.50 3.06 17.37
N SER A 197 10.59 3.89 16.86
CA SER A 197 9.71 3.54 15.75
C SER A 197 9.73 4.61 14.68
N LEU A 198 9.64 4.20 13.41
CA LEU A 198 9.39 5.13 12.30
C LEU A 198 8.06 5.88 12.44
N ARG A 199 7.10 5.37 13.24
CA ARG A 199 5.87 6.10 13.58
C ARG A 199 6.13 7.45 14.24
N MET A 200 7.21 7.56 15.01
CA MET A 200 7.60 8.79 15.70
C MET A 200 8.58 9.64 14.87
N TYR A 201 8.87 9.23 13.63
CA TYR A 201 9.75 9.94 12.74
C TYR A 201 8.94 10.92 11.89
N GLU A 202 8.89 12.17 12.35
CA GLU A 202 8.12 13.25 11.72
C GLU A 202 8.47 13.48 10.24
N PRO A 203 9.76 13.61 9.83
CA PRO A 203 10.08 13.97 8.44
C PRO A 203 9.62 12.91 7.44
N THR A 204 9.19 13.32 6.24
CA THR A 204 8.88 12.37 5.16
C THR A 204 10.11 11.55 4.83
N LEU A 205 9.95 10.24 4.62
CA LEU A 205 11.07 9.38 4.27
C LEU A 205 11.39 9.51 2.77
N HIS A 206 12.62 9.91 2.43
CA HIS A 206 13.12 9.80 1.08
C HIS A 206 13.68 8.41 0.80
N LYS A 207 14.55 7.90 1.68
CA LYS A 207 15.12 6.53 1.60
C LYS A 207 15.21 5.92 2.99
N CYS A 208 15.10 4.60 3.06
CA CYS A 208 15.22 3.87 4.31
C CYS A 208 15.94 2.54 4.09
N LYS A 209 16.78 2.15 5.06
CA LYS A 209 17.39 0.83 5.14
C LYS A 209 17.19 0.26 6.53
N ILE A 210 16.84 -1.01 6.62
CA ILE A 210 16.56 -1.68 7.89
C ILE A 210 17.55 -2.82 8.07
N LEU A 211 18.36 -2.76 9.13
CA LEU A 211 19.25 -3.83 9.56
C LEU A 211 18.54 -4.62 10.67
N GLU A 212 18.16 -5.86 10.35
CA GLU A 212 17.57 -6.80 11.29
C GLU A 212 18.63 -7.80 11.78
N ILE A 213 18.61 -8.06 13.08
CA ILE A 213 19.53 -8.97 13.77
C ILE A 213 18.68 -10.08 14.38
N TYR A 214 18.97 -11.31 13.98
CA TYR A 214 18.21 -12.51 14.37
C TYR A 214 18.89 -13.30 15.48
N GLY A 215 20.07 -12.89 15.92
CA GLY A 215 20.88 -13.58 16.92
C GLY A 215 22.36 -13.61 16.54
N SER A 216 23.12 -14.47 17.21
CA SER A 216 24.56 -14.58 17.05
C SER A 216 25.07 -16.02 17.14
N THR A 217 26.33 -16.18 16.75
CA THR A 217 27.16 -17.38 16.85
C THR A 217 28.51 -16.96 17.45
N ASP A 218 29.42 -17.90 17.73
CA ASP A 218 30.72 -17.61 18.36
C ASP A 218 31.55 -16.53 17.63
N ASP A 219 31.41 -16.45 16.30
CA ASP A 219 32.21 -15.57 15.45
C ASP A 219 31.41 -14.59 14.59
N ASN A 220 30.08 -14.73 14.54
CA ASN A 220 29.25 -13.93 13.63
C ASN A 220 27.93 -13.51 14.27
N VAL A 221 27.44 -12.34 13.86
CA VAL A 221 26.04 -11.93 14.02
C VAL A 221 25.23 -12.44 12.83
N ILE A 222 24.04 -12.96 13.10
CA ILE A 222 23.08 -13.37 12.07
C ILE A 222 22.20 -12.15 11.75
N ALA A 223 22.37 -11.56 10.57
CA ALA A 223 21.71 -10.31 10.21
C ALA A 223 21.16 -10.28 8.78
N LEU A 224 20.25 -9.36 8.52
CA LEU A 224 19.71 -9.04 7.21
C LEU A 224 19.62 -7.52 7.05
N LEU A 225 20.16 -6.99 5.96
CA LEU A 225 19.96 -5.59 5.57
C LEU A 225 18.97 -5.52 4.41
N ASN A 226 17.88 -4.77 4.60
CA ASN A 226 16.88 -4.49 3.56
C ASN A 226 16.97 -3.05 3.08
N ASP A 227 16.89 -2.84 1.76
CA ASP A 227 16.56 -1.57 1.14
C ASP A 227 15.03 -1.42 1.09
N CYS A 228 14.52 -0.30 1.61
CA CYS A 228 13.10 0.06 1.53
C CYS A 228 12.87 0.91 0.29
N LEU A 229 12.09 0.40 -0.64
CA LEU A 229 11.87 0.98 -1.97
C LEU A 229 10.42 1.40 -2.13
N SER A 230 10.18 2.43 -2.93
CA SER A 230 8.85 2.94 -3.25
C SER A 230 8.04 2.02 -4.20
N GLY A 231 8.04 0.70 -3.98
CA GLY A 231 7.09 -0.24 -4.58
C GLY A 231 7.05 -0.35 -6.10
N PRO A 232 8.14 -0.73 -6.80
CA PRO A 232 8.17 -0.80 -8.26
C PRO A 232 7.17 -1.79 -8.89
N GLN A 233 6.66 -2.79 -8.15
CA GLN A 233 5.63 -3.69 -8.69
C GLN A 233 4.26 -3.02 -8.82
N THR A 234 4.04 -1.89 -8.16
CA THR A 234 2.70 -1.34 -8.10
C THR A 234 2.28 -0.54 -9.34
N PRO A 235 3.14 0.30 -9.95
CA PRO A 235 2.84 0.84 -11.27
C PRO A 235 2.46 -0.27 -12.26
N GLU A 236 3.06 -1.47 -12.15
CA GLU A 236 2.69 -2.63 -12.96
C GLU A 236 1.28 -3.13 -12.66
N LYS A 237 0.91 -3.28 -11.38
CA LYS A 237 -0.44 -3.70 -10.97
C LYS A 237 -1.54 -2.71 -11.37
N ALA A 238 -1.27 -1.41 -11.31
CA ALA A 238 -2.24 -0.41 -11.76
C ALA A 238 -2.39 -0.37 -13.28
N LYS A 239 -1.29 -0.56 -14.02
CA LYS A 239 -1.36 -0.77 -15.48
C LYS A 239 -2.15 -2.02 -15.85
N GLN A 240 -2.20 -3.05 -14.99
CA GLN A 240 -3.06 -4.22 -15.22
C GLN A 240 -4.55 -3.85 -15.23
N SER A 241 -4.98 -2.92 -14.37
CA SER A 241 -6.36 -2.40 -14.39
C SER A 241 -6.70 -1.70 -15.71
N SER A 242 -5.71 -1.09 -16.39
CA SER A 242 -5.89 -0.55 -17.74
C SER A 242 -6.22 -1.65 -18.76
N PHE A 243 -5.63 -2.84 -18.65
CA PHE A 243 -5.97 -3.96 -19.55
C PHE A 243 -7.38 -4.49 -19.29
N VAL A 244 -7.81 -4.55 -18.04
CA VAL A 244 -9.20 -4.90 -17.69
C VAL A 244 -10.17 -3.88 -18.31
N ALA A 245 -9.90 -2.59 -18.15
CA ALA A 245 -10.72 -1.54 -18.72
C ALA A 245 -10.80 -1.61 -20.24
N LEU A 246 -9.67 -1.80 -20.92
CA LEU A 246 -9.60 -1.98 -22.36
C LEU A 246 -10.45 -3.16 -22.84
N ASP A 247 -10.29 -4.32 -22.21
CA ASP A 247 -10.94 -5.56 -22.63
C ASP A 247 -12.47 -5.53 -22.41
N VAL A 248 -12.91 -5.00 -21.28
CA VAL A 248 -14.34 -4.83 -20.95
C VAL A 248 -14.96 -3.75 -21.84
N ARG A 249 -14.27 -2.63 -22.07
CA ARG A 249 -14.74 -1.56 -22.97
C ARG A 249 -14.90 -2.07 -24.40
N LYS A 250 -13.94 -2.84 -24.91
CA LYS A 250 -14.03 -3.47 -26.24
C LYS A 250 -15.24 -4.39 -26.34
N LYS A 251 -15.57 -5.13 -25.28
CA LYS A 251 -16.77 -5.97 -25.27
C LYS A 251 -18.06 -5.16 -25.30
N ARG A 252 -18.12 -4.08 -24.52
CA ARG A 252 -19.35 -3.30 -24.35
C ARG A 252 -19.63 -2.36 -25.53
N PHE A 253 -18.61 -1.66 -26.01
CA PHE A 253 -18.76 -0.56 -26.97
C PHE A 253 -18.11 -0.85 -28.32
N ASP A 254 -17.57 -2.05 -28.52
CA ASP A 254 -16.77 -2.43 -29.68
C ASP A 254 -15.54 -1.51 -29.92
N SER A 255 -15.08 -0.81 -28.87
CA SER A 255 -13.94 0.11 -28.91
C SER A 255 -13.08 0.01 -27.66
N CYS A 256 -11.78 0.24 -27.84
CA CYS A 256 -10.80 0.37 -26.75
C CYS A 256 -10.62 1.83 -26.29
N ASP A 257 -11.07 2.79 -27.08
CA ASP A 257 -10.76 4.20 -26.89
C ASP A 257 -11.53 4.78 -25.70
N LYS A 258 -10.83 5.49 -24.80
CA LYS A 258 -11.44 6.25 -23.72
C LYS A 258 -12.30 7.38 -24.31
N ARG A 259 -13.55 7.49 -23.86
CA ARG A 259 -14.49 8.55 -24.26
C ARG A 259 -14.43 9.69 -23.24
N GLY A 260 -14.45 10.94 -23.70
CA GLY A 260 -14.52 12.10 -22.81
C GLY A 260 -15.85 12.12 -22.05
N GLY A 261 -15.82 12.18 -20.72
CA GLY A 261 -17.02 12.19 -19.88
C GLY A 261 -17.81 10.87 -19.90
N GLU A 262 -17.11 9.74 -19.99
CA GLU A 262 -17.72 8.40 -19.91
C GLU A 262 -18.64 8.29 -18.68
N SER A 263 -19.92 7.98 -18.92
CA SER A 263 -20.95 7.91 -17.88
C SER A 263 -21.83 6.67 -17.97
N GLU A 264 -21.65 5.85 -19.01
CA GLU A 264 -22.41 4.61 -19.18
C GLU A 264 -21.76 3.45 -18.41
N MET A 265 -20.42 3.40 -18.40
CA MET A 265 -19.63 2.41 -17.67
C MET A 265 -18.23 2.93 -17.34
N PRO A 266 -18.11 3.98 -16.50
CA PRO A 266 -16.81 4.44 -16.05
C PRO A 266 -16.04 3.32 -15.35
N SER A 267 -14.85 3.05 -15.87
CA SER A 267 -13.80 2.28 -15.20
C SER A 267 -13.12 3.14 -14.14
N VAL A 268 -13.03 2.63 -12.92
CA VAL A 268 -12.52 3.37 -11.76
C VAL A 268 -11.32 2.64 -11.18
N LEU A 269 -10.23 3.38 -10.98
CA LEU A 269 -9.05 2.89 -10.26
C LEU A 269 -8.89 3.67 -8.97
N VAL A 270 -8.93 2.99 -7.83
CA VAL A 270 -8.64 3.55 -6.51
C VAL A 270 -7.27 3.06 -6.07
N MET A 271 -6.41 3.98 -5.65
CA MET A 271 -5.04 3.69 -5.21
C MET A 271 -4.73 4.35 -3.88
N THR A 272 -3.58 3.99 -3.30
CA THR A 272 -2.92 4.78 -2.25
C THR A 272 -1.89 5.73 -2.89
N GLU A 273 -1.14 6.48 -2.08
CA GLU A 273 -0.18 7.49 -2.55
C GLU A 273 0.74 6.99 -3.69
N PHE A 274 0.86 7.82 -4.73
CA PHE A 274 1.50 7.51 -6.02
C PHE A 274 2.49 8.59 -6.47
N ALA A 275 2.77 9.61 -5.65
CA ALA A 275 3.67 10.73 -5.95
C ALA A 275 5.09 10.32 -6.37
N HIS A 276 5.51 9.10 -6.05
CA HIS A 276 6.79 8.54 -6.45
C HIS A 276 6.79 7.91 -7.85
N TRP A 277 5.65 7.87 -8.53
CA TRP A 277 5.54 7.22 -9.84
C TRP A 277 6.11 8.11 -10.93
N GLU A 278 6.80 7.46 -11.87
CA GLU A 278 7.21 8.11 -13.11
C GLU A 278 5.99 8.61 -13.88
N GLU A 279 6.10 9.78 -14.50
CA GLU A 279 5.05 10.41 -15.30
C GLU A 279 4.48 9.45 -16.36
N LYS A 280 5.35 8.65 -17.00
CA LYS A 280 4.96 7.61 -17.95
C LYS A 280 3.94 6.63 -17.36
N SER A 281 4.13 6.19 -16.11
CA SER A 281 3.21 5.24 -15.46
C SER A 281 1.87 5.88 -15.13
N GLN A 282 1.88 7.15 -14.70
CA GLN A 282 0.66 7.91 -14.45
C GLN A 282 -0.12 8.16 -15.76
N ASN A 283 0.59 8.46 -16.86
CA ASN A 283 -0.02 8.68 -18.16
C ASN A 283 -0.68 7.42 -18.71
N MET A 284 -0.12 6.23 -18.43
CA MET A 284 -0.72 4.96 -18.83
C MET A 284 -2.11 4.75 -18.20
N ILE A 285 -2.25 4.96 -16.88
CA ILE A 285 -3.55 4.78 -16.22
C ILE A 285 -4.57 5.83 -16.67
N ARG A 286 -4.16 7.11 -16.82
CA ARG A 286 -5.02 8.21 -17.29
C ARG A 286 -5.55 7.98 -18.71
N ALA A 287 -4.76 7.35 -19.56
CA ALA A 287 -5.12 7.10 -20.96
C ALA A 287 -6.24 6.06 -21.12
N TYR A 288 -6.34 5.10 -20.20
CA TYR A 288 -7.21 3.93 -20.40
C TYR A 288 -8.32 3.78 -19.35
N ILE A 289 -8.13 4.35 -18.16
CA ILE A 289 -9.08 4.28 -17.05
C ILE A 289 -9.82 5.61 -16.96
N ASP A 290 -11.14 5.56 -16.81
CA ASP A 290 -12.01 6.74 -16.90
C ASP A 290 -11.79 7.66 -15.69
N MET A 291 -11.77 7.10 -14.48
CA MET A 291 -11.56 7.84 -13.24
C MET A 291 -10.44 7.21 -12.40
N ASN A 292 -9.54 8.03 -11.88
CA ASN A 292 -8.38 7.55 -11.11
C ASN A 292 -8.30 8.34 -9.80
N PHE A 293 -8.43 7.64 -8.68
CA PHE A 293 -8.51 8.22 -7.35
C PHE A 293 -7.39 7.74 -6.44
N VAL A 294 -7.05 8.59 -5.47
CA VAL A 294 -6.05 8.31 -4.45
C VAL A 294 -6.66 8.53 -3.07
N VAL A 295 -6.59 7.51 -2.23
CA VAL A 295 -6.84 7.63 -0.80
C VAL A 295 -5.52 8.02 -0.13
N GLY A 296 -5.54 9.13 0.61
CA GLY A 296 -4.35 9.67 1.26
C GLY A 296 -3.77 8.74 2.32
N ASP A 297 -2.44 8.73 2.43
CA ASP A 297 -1.73 7.93 3.43
C ASP A 297 -2.20 8.21 4.87
N SER A 298 -2.55 9.46 5.17
CA SER A 298 -3.08 9.86 6.48
C SER A 298 -4.39 9.15 6.83
N ILE A 299 -5.33 9.02 5.87
CA ILE A 299 -6.61 8.33 6.07
C ILE A 299 -6.38 6.84 6.30
N ILE A 300 -5.45 6.25 5.55
CA ILE A 300 -5.07 4.85 5.71
C ILE A 300 -4.44 4.61 7.10
N VAL A 301 -3.54 5.48 7.53
CA VAL A 301 -2.91 5.40 8.87
C VAL A 301 -3.94 5.58 9.97
N GLU A 302 -4.83 6.57 9.85
CA GLU A 302 -5.94 6.78 10.79
C GLU A 302 -6.81 5.51 10.92
N ALA A 303 -7.16 4.88 9.79
CA ALA A 303 -7.92 3.63 9.80
C ALA A 303 -7.16 2.51 10.53
N PHE A 304 -5.84 2.39 10.31
CA PHE A 304 -5.03 1.42 11.01
C PHE A 304 -4.99 1.67 12.52
N GLU A 305 -4.84 2.93 12.94
CA GLU A 305 -4.81 3.32 14.35
C GLU A 305 -6.11 2.98 15.07
N LEU A 306 -7.25 3.31 14.45
CA LEU A 306 -8.56 3.00 15.01
C LEU A 306 -8.84 1.50 15.09
N PHE A 307 -8.43 0.74 14.07
CA PHE A 307 -8.54 -0.71 14.09
C PHE A 307 -7.63 -1.32 15.18
N GLU A 308 -6.40 -0.83 15.32
CA GLU A 308 -5.47 -1.26 16.36
C GLU A 308 -6.00 -0.94 17.76
N GLU A 309 -6.56 0.26 17.97
CA GLU A 309 -7.21 0.65 19.24
C GLU A 309 -8.41 -0.24 19.57
N ARG A 310 -9.27 -0.51 18.58
CA ARG A 310 -10.50 -1.28 18.78
C ARG A 310 -10.26 -2.77 18.99
N PHE A 311 -9.35 -3.37 18.22
CA PHE A 311 -9.18 -4.83 18.14
C PHE A 311 -7.87 -5.34 18.75
N GLY A 312 -6.99 -4.45 19.22
CA GLY A 312 -5.70 -4.81 19.81
C GLY A 312 -4.85 -5.63 18.84
N ALA A 313 -4.15 -6.65 19.35
CA ALA A 313 -3.22 -7.46 18.56
C ALA A 313 -3.85 -8.18 17.34
N ASP A 314 -5.17 -8.39 17.34
CA ASP A 314 -5.88 -9.12 16.27
C ASP A 314 -6.34 -8.22 15.12
N PHE A 315 -6.13 -6.89 15.19
CA PHE A 315 -6.67 -5.95 14.22
C PHE A 315 -6.29 -6.29 12.77
N TYR A 316 -5.09 -6.82 12.54
CA TYR A 316 -4.59 -7.19 11.20
C TYR A 316 -5.49 -8.22 10.50
N ASN A 317 -6.07 -9.14 11.28
CA ASN A 317 -6.95 -10.19 10.78
C ASN A 317 -8.37 -9.67 10.51
N LYS A 318 -8.74 -8.52 11.10
CA LYS A 318 -10.06 -7.90 10.92
C LYS A 318 -10.18 -7.10 9.62
N ILE A 319 -9.05 -6.63 9.07
CA ILE A 319 -9.02 -5.85 7.83
C ILE A 319 -9.14 -6.78 6.62
N THR A 320 -10.38 -7.05 6.22
CA THR A 320 -10.76 -7.84 5.03
C THR A 320 -12.21 -7.49 4.62
N LYS A 321 -12.55 -7.60 3.32
CA LYS A 321 -13.94 -7.46 2.84
C LYS A 321 -14.91 -8.44 3.51
N GLU A 322 -14.49 -9.68 3.73
CA GLU A 322 -15.30 -10.69 4.43
C GLU A 322 -15.69 -10.26 5.85
N ASN A 323 -14.75 -9.73 6.63
CA ASN A 323 -15.07 -9.20 7.96
C ASN A 323 -15.92 -7.93 7.89
N PHE A 324 -15.77 -7.09 6.86
CA PHE A 324 -16.65 -5.94 6.65
C PHE A 324 -18.12 -6.38 6.47
N GLU A 325 -18.37 -7.51 5.80
CA GLU A 325 -19.72 -8.05 5.63
C GLU A 325 -20.24 -8.73 6.89
N LYS A 326 -19.41 -9.54 7.54
CA LYS A 326 -19.84 -10.43 8.64
C LYS A 326 -19.78 -9.80 10.02
N SER A 327 -18.96 -8.77 10.22
CA SER A 327 -18.76 -8.12 11.51
C SER A 327 -19.31 -6.71 11.49
N THR A 328 -20.41 -6.50 12.19
CA THR A 328 -21.01 -5.18 12.40
C THR A 328 -19.99 -4.18 12.96
N GLU A 329 -19.14 -4.61 13.90
CA GLU A 329 -18.10 -3.73 14.48
C GLU A 329 -17.07 -3.28 13.44
N VAL A 330 -16.62 -4.17 12.55
CA VAL A 330 -15.66 -3.82 11.49
C VAL A 330 -16.31 -2.87 10.49
N ARG A 331 -17.57 -3.15 10.11
CA ARG A 331 -18.34 -2.30 9.21
C ARG A 331 -18.55 -0.90 9.76
N GLU A 332 -19.01 -0.79 11.01
CA GLU A 332 -19.24 0.47 11.69
C GLU A 332 -17.96 1.28 11.81
N LEU A 333 -16.85 0.64 12.20
CA LEU A 333 -15.57 1.32 12.34
C LEU A 333 -15.03 1.82 11.00
N ALA A 334 -15.14 1.03 9.93
CA ALA A 334 -14.72 1.46 8.60
C ALA A 334 -15.59 2.60 8.06
N ILE A 335 -16.92 2.55 8.27
CA ILE A 335 -17.84 3.63 7.93
C ILE A 335 -17.55 4.89 8.76
N GLU A 336 -17.19 4.74 10.04
CA GLU A 336 -16.79 5.85 10.92
C GLU A 336 -15.59 6.59 10.33
N VAL A 337 -14.54 5.88 9.91
CA VAL A 337 -13.37 6.48 9.23
C VAL A 337 -13.82 7.32 8.05
N VAL A 338 -14.64 6.75 7.15
CA VAL A 338 -15.09 7.46 5.95
C VAL A 338 -15.97 8.68 6.31
N ASN A 339 -16.80 8.57 7.35
CA ASN A 339 -17.67 9.66 7.81
C ASN A 339 -16.91 10.83 8.45
N ARG A 340 -15.76 10.60 9.08
CA ARG A 340 -14.91 11.70 9.59
C ARG A 340 -14.42 12.63 8.48
N HIS A 341 -14.41 12.15 7.24
CA HIS A 341 -14.05 12.90 6.03
C HIS A 341 -15.28 13.22 5.17
N ASP A 342 -16.50 13.15 5.72
CA ASP A 342 -17.77 13.36 5.00
C ASP A 342 -17.98 12.48 3.75
N GLY A 343 -17.20 11.39 3.61
CA GLY A 343 -17.13 10.57 2.41
C GLY A 343 -16.10 10.97 1.38
N LEU A 344 -15.47 12.13 1.54
CA LEU A 344 -14.55 12.75 0.61
C LEU A 344 -13.13 12.19 0.79
N ILE A 345 -12.98 10.89 0.63
CA ILE A 345 -11.70 10.18 0.82
C ILE A 345 -10.93 9.95 -0.49
N PHE A 346 -11.55 10.24 -1.64
CA PHE A 346 -11.00 9.93 -2.97
C PHE A 346 -10.48 11.20 -3.63
N ARG A 347 -9.17 11.46 -3.59
CA ARG A 347 -8.56 12.56 -4.35
C ARG A 347 -8.46 12.18 -5.82
N ASP A 348 -9.14 12.91 -6.70
CA ASP A 348 -9.02 12.70 -8.14
C ASP A 348 -7.65 13.17 -8.64
N ILE A 349 -6.99 12.37 -9.47
CA ILE A 349 -5.68 12.75 -10.02
C ILE A 349 -5.80 13.73 -11.19
N GLU A 350 -6.99 13.93 -11.76
CA GLU A 350 -7.22 14.85 -12.88
C GLU A 350 -7.38 16.29 -12.39
N ASP A 351 -8.23 16.52 -11.38
CA ASP A 351 -8.49 17.87 -10.84
C ASP A 351 -7.87 18.14 -9.46
N GLY A 352 -7.42 17.10 -8.75
CA GLY A 352 -6.82 17.22 -7.41
C GLY A 352 -7.83 17.37 -6.27
N GLU A 353 -9.13 17.40 -6.58
CA GLU A 353 -10.20 17.60 -5.61
C GLU A 353 -10.55 16.28 -4.90
N LEU A 354 -10.99 16.39 -3.65
CA LEU A 354 -11.56 15.25 -2.94
C LEU A 354 -12.98 14.99 -3.45
N LYS A 355 -13.30 13.71 -3.64
CA LYS A 355 -14.56 13.20 -4.14
C LYS A 355 -15.12 12.13 -3.21
N LYS A 356 -16.44 11.97 -3.27
CA LYS A 356 -17.19 10.81 -2.81
C LYS A 356 -17.90 10.18 -3.99
N PHE A 357 -18.16 8.89 -3.91
CA PHE A 357 -18.96 8.18 -4.90
C PHE A 357 -20.44 8.37 -4.63
N ALA A 358 -21.24 8.42 -5.70
CA ALA A 358 -22.69 8.50 -5.62
C ALA A 358 -23.34 7.89 -6.88
N ILE A 359 -24.63 7.59 -6.78
CA ILE A 359 -25.49 7.37 -7.95
C ILE A 359 -26.37 8.61 -8.16
N GLN A 360 -26.37 9.12 -9.39
CA GLN A 360 -27.29 10.17 -9.81
C GLN A 360 -27.88 9.80 -11.18
N ASN A 361 -29.22 9.79 -11.28
CA ASN A 361 -29.93 9.39 -12.50
C ASN A 361 -29.45 8.01 -13.02
N ASP A 362 -29.37 7.02 -12.12
CA ASP A 362 -28.90 5.65 -12.39
C ASP A 362 -27.47 5.53 -12.95
N LYS A 363 -26.67 6.59 -12.80
CA LYS A 363 -25.26 6.62 -13.24
C LYS A 363 -24.32 6.80 -12.07
N PHE A 364 -23.18 6.14 -12.15
CA PHE A 364 -22.07 6.38 -11.24
C PHE A 364 -21.46 7.76 -11.50
N ILE A 365 -21.27 8.52 -10.42
CA ILE A 365 -20.57 9.80 -10.44
C ILE A 365 -19.62 9.91 -9.24
N ALA A 366 -18.63 10.79 -9.40
CA ALA A 366 -17.77 11.24 -8.31
C ALA A 366 -18.03 12.74 -8.07
N THR A 367 -18.43 13.10 -6.85
CA THR A 367 -18.81 14.48 -6.48
C THR A 367 -17.94 15.01 -5.38
N SER A 368 -17.60 16.29 -5.42
CA SER A 368 -16.96 17.01 -4.30
C SER A 368 -17.93 17.36 -3.19
#